data_AF-D6GRJ5-F1
#
_entry.id   AF-D6GRJ5-F1
#
_cell.length_a   1.000
_cell.length_b   1.000
_cell.length_c   1.000
_cell.angle_alpha   90.00
_cell.angle_beta   90.00
_cell.angle_gamma   90.00
#
_symmetry.space_group_name_H-M   'P 1'
#
loop_
_entity.id
_entity.type
_entity.pdbx_description
1 polymer ?
#
loop_
_entity_poly.entity_id
_entity_poly.type
_entity_poly.pdbx_seq_one_letter_code
_entity_poly.pdbx_strand_id
1 'polypeptide(L)'
;MIKNNIELDVKTKCIEAEITQAKLSKQINTSAPYVNRVIRNKETIVNNTFVKIMEALGYDIELRYIKRNECERKNKCSNNFKEIIEI
;
A
#
# COMPACT_ATOMS: atom_id res chain seq x y z
N MET A 1 2.89 -16.38 0.44
CA MET A 1 3.99 -15.40 0.19
C MET A 1 3.48 -14.12 -0.47
N ILE A 2 4.21 -13.00 -0.39
CA ILE A 2 3.87 -11.76 -1.12
C ILE A 2 4.34 -11.87 -2.58
N LYS A 3 3.45 -11.66 -3.55
CA LYS A 3 3.77 -11.72 -4.99
C LYS A 3 4.32 -10.39 -5.54
N ASN A 4 3.97 -9.25 -4.94
CA ASN A 4 4.34 -7.94 -5.45
C ASN A 4 5.83 -7.61 -5.26
N ASN A 5 6.40 -6.95 -6.27
CA ASN A 5 7.68 -6.29 -6.12
C ASN A 5 7.49 -4.82 -5.70
N ILE A 6 7.23 -4.62 -4.40
CA ILE A 6 6.85 -3.31 -3.85
C ILE A 6 7.87 -2.21 -4.18
N GLU A 7 9.16 -2.53 -4.24
CA GLU A 7 10.20 -1.58 -4.64
C GLU A 7 9.99 -1.06 -6.06
N LEU A 8 9.72 -1.97 -7.00
CA LEU A 8 9.49 -1.62 -8.39
C LEU A 8 8.17 -0.85 -8.53
N ASP A 9 7.12 -1.30 -7.85
CA ASP A 9 5.80 -0.66 -7.89
C ASP A 9 5.90 0.81 -7.46
N VAL A 10 6.54 1.09 -6.31
CA VAL A 10 6.67 2.45 -5.80
C VAL A 10 7.48 3.33 -6.76
N LYS A 11 8.56 2.81 -7.36
CA LYS A 11 9.36 3.56 -8.34
C LYS A 11 8.55 3.89 -9.59
N THR A 12 7.84 2.91 -10.15
CA THR A 12 6.97 3.10 -11.33
C THR A 12 5.88 4.12 -11.03
N LYS A 13 5.23 4.06 -9.86
CA LYS A 13 4.23 5.06 -9.45
C LYS A 13 4.79 6.48 -9.27
N CYS A 14 6.04 6.61 -8.82
CA CYS A 14 6.69 7.91 -8.75
C CYS A 14 6.89 8.51 -10.16
N ILE A 15 7.28 7.67 -11.13
CA ILE A 15 7.46 8.08 -12.53
C ILE A 15 6.11 8.45 -13.17
N GLU A 16 5.08 7.61 -13.01
CA GLU A 16 3.73 7.87 -13.52
C GLU A 16 3.12 9.18 -12.99
N ALA A 17 3.48 9.57 -11.76
CA ALA A 17 3.00 10.80 -11.12
C ALA A 17 3.95 12.00 -11.31
N GLU A 18 5.05 11.84 -12.05
CA GLU A 18 6.08 12.88 -12.26
C GLU A 18 6.61 13.48 -10.95
N ILE A 19 6.72 12.65 -9.90
CA ILE A 19 7.25 13.05 -8.59
C ILE A 19 8.53 12.30 -8.26
N THR A 20 9.45 12.97 -7.56
CA THR A 20 10.65 12.32 -7.01
C THR A 20 10.35 11.76 -5.62
N GLN A 21 11.08 10.71 -5.21
CA GLN A 21 10.99 10.15 -3.87
C GLN A 21 11.29 11.20 -2.77
N ALA A 22 12.19 12.15 -3.04
CA ALA A 22 12.49 13.26 -2.14
C ALA A 22 11.33 14.26 -2.01
N LYS A 23 10.55 14.46 -3.06
CA LYS A 23 9.32 15.27 -3.01
C LYS A 23 8.21 14.52 -2.28
N LEU A 24 8.08 13.21 -2.54
CA LEU A 24 7.15 12.33 -1.85
C LEU A 24 7.42 12.32 -0.34
N SER A 25 8.69 12.19 0.10
CA SER A 25 9.03 12.17 1.52
C SER A 25 8.62 13.46 2.23
N LYS A 26 8.82 14.62 1.57
CA LYS A 26 8.35 15.92 2.07
C LYS A 26 6.82 15.98 2.19
N GLN A 27 6.09 15.47 1.20
CA GLN A 27 4.62 15.47 1.21
C GLN A 27 4.02 14.63 2.34
N ILE A 28 4.68 13.53 2.72
CA ILE A 28 4.25 12.66 3.82
C ILE A 28 4.88 13.03 5.18
N ASN A 29 5.50 14.21 5.28
CA ASN A 29 6.19 14.70 6.47
C ASN A 29 7.19 13.69 7.08
N THR A 30 7.97 13.03 6.22
CA THR A 30 8.96 12.04 6.65
C THR A 30 10.32 12.27 5.99
N SER A 31 11.36 11.62 6.50
CA SER A 31 12.71 11.77 5.95
C SER A 31 12.92 10.92 4.69
N ALA A 32 13.64 11.46 3.69
CA ALA A 32 14.01 10.70 2.49
C ALA A 32 14.78 9.39 2.79
N PRO A 33 15.70 9.34 3.78
CA PRO A 33 16.35 8.09 4.19
C PRO A 33 15.34 7.06 4.72
N TYR A 34 14.33 7.49 5.47
CA TYR A 34 13.29 6.61 5.98
C TYR A 34 12.43 6.03 4.85
N VAL A 35 12.02 6.84 3.88
CA VAL A 35 11.30 6.36 2.68
C VAL A 35 12.13 5.32 1.93
N ASN A 36 13.41 5.59 1.70
CA ASN A 36 14.30 4.64 1.02
C ASN A 36 14.44 3.32 1.80
N ARG A 37 14.54 3.39 3.14
CA ARG A 37 14.59 2.20 4.00
C ARG A 37 13.30 1.38 3.89
N VAL A 38 12.13 2.02 3.95
CA VAL A 38 10.84 1.33 3.85
C VAL A 38 10.68 0.65 2.49
N ILE A 39 11.02 1.33 1.39
CA ILE A 39 10.91 0.78 0.03
C ILE A 39 11.82 -0.44 -0.18
N ARG A 40 13.01 -0.45 0.43
CA ARG A 40 13.97 -1.56 0.32
C ARG A 40 13.63 -2.73 1.25
N ASN A 41 13.03 -2.46 2.41
CA ASN A 41 12.76 -3.47 3.43
C ASN A 41 11.33 -4.02 3.32
N LYS A 42 11.11 -4.97 2.40
CA LYS A 42 9.80 -5.59 2.14
C LYS A 42 9.11 -6.16 3.39
N GLU A 43 9.88 -6.76 4.30
CA GLU A 43 9.38 -7.34 5.56
C GLU A 43 8.78 -6.32 6.53
N THR A 44 9.09 -5.03 6.34
CA THR A 44 8.56 -3.95 7.19
C THR A 44 7.32 -3.29 6.60
N ILE A 45 7.06 -3.48 5.31
CA ILE A 45 5.92 -2.85 4.62
C ILE A 45 4.62 -3.58 4.98
N VAL A 46 4.67 -4.91 4.96
CA VAL A 46 3.58 -5.77 5.42
C VAL A 46 4.07 -6.47 6.67
N ASN A 47 3.26 -6.47 7.73
CA ASN A 47 3.63 -7.09 9.00
C ASN A 47 4.00 -8.57 8.77
N ASN A 48 5.21 -8.97 9.17
CA ASN A 48 5.70 -10.33 8.98
C ASN A 48 4.78 -11.38 9.63
N THR A 49 4.19 -11.08 10.79
CA THR A 49 3.22 -11.96 11.45
C THR A 49 1.98 -12.17 10.59
N PHE A 50 1.49 -11.12 9.93
CA PHE A 50 0.35 -11.24 9.01
C PHE A 50 0.67 -12.12 7.80
N VAL A 51 1.87 -11.95 7.22
CA VAL A 51 2.33 -12.79 6.10
C VAL A 51 2.37 -14.26 6.50
N LYS A 52 2.90 -14.56 7.69
CA LYS A 52 2.98 -15.93 8.23
C LYS A 52 1.60 -16.53 8.49
N ILE A 53 0.64 -15.75 8.99
CA ILE A 53 -0.75 -16.22 9.17
C ILE A 53 -1.36 -16.61 7.83
N MET A 54 -1.25 -15.75 6.81
CA MET A 54 -1.80 -16.04 5.48
C MET A 54 -1.13 -17.23 4.81
N GLU A 55 0.19 -17.38 5.01
CA GLU A 55 0.94 -18.53 4.54
C GLU A 55 0.52 -19.83 5.21
N ALA A 56 0.30 -19.83 6.54
CA ALA A 56 -0.22 -20.99 7.26
C ALA A 56 -1.63 -21.40 6.81
N LEU A 57 -2.43 -20.42 6.36
CA LEU A 57 -3.75 -20.64 5.78
C LEU A 57 -3.70 -21.06 4.30
N GLY A 58 -2.51 -21.11 3.68
CA GLY A 58 -2.33 -21.52 2.27
C GLY A 58 -2.62 -20.42 1.24
N TYR A 59 -2.63 -19.16 1.65
CA TYR A 59 -2.89 -18.02 0.76
C TYR A 59 -1.62 -17.26 0.39
N ASP A 60 -1.61 -16.79 -0.86
CA ASP A 60 -0.65 -15.79 -1.35
C ASP A 60 -1.25 -14.38 -1.24
N ILE A 61 -0.39 -13.38 -1.05
CA ILE A 61 -0.78 -11.98 -0.87
C ILE A 61 -0.45 -11.20 -2.15
N GLU A 62 -1.45 -10.53 -2.71
CA GLU A 62 -1.32 -9.57 -3.81
C GLU A 62 -1.83 -8.20 -3.36
N LEU A 63 -1.04 -7.15 -3.62
CA LEU A 63 -1.37 -5.76 -3.35
C LEU A 63 -1.78 -5.08 -4.67
N ARG A 64 -3.00 -4.57 -4.70
CA ARG A 64 -3.52 -3.77 -5.82
C ARG A 64 -3.65 -2.31 -5.41
N TYR A 65 -2.97 -1.41 -6.13
CA TYR A 65 -3.01 0.03 -5.88
C TYR A 65 -4.10 0.68 -6.73
N ILE A 66 -5.07 1.34 -6.07
CA ILE A 66 -6.15 2.06 -6.74
C ILE A 66 -5.92 3.56 -6.54
N LYS A 67 -6.00 4.34 -7.63
CA LYS A 67 -5.82 5.80 -7.58
C LYS A 67 -6.98 6.42 -6.80
N ARG A 68 -6.66 7.25 -5.81
CA ARG A 68 -7.63 7.83 -4.86
C ARG A 68 -8.76 8.65 -5.54
N ASN A 69 -8.53 9.10 -6.78
CA ASN A 69 -9.43 9.96 -7.55
C ASN A 69 -10.65 9.25 -8.17
N GLU A 70 -10.75 7.92 -8.11
CA GLU A 70 -11.90 7.18 -8.65
C GLU A 70 -12.94 6.79 -7.58
N CYS A 71 -12.51 6.56 -6.34
CA CYS A 71 -13.43 6.20 -5.24
C CYS A 71 -14.11 7.40 -4.59
N GLU A 72 -13.50 8.59 -4.56
CA GLU A 72 -14.12 9.78 -3.94
C GLU A 72 -15.34 10.31 -4.73
N ARG A 73 -15.41 10.02 -6.04
CA ARG A 73 -16.62 10.29 -6.84
C ARG A 73 -17.72 9.26 -6.65
N LYS A 74 -17.42 8.02 -6.24
CA LYS A 74 -18.42 6.96 -6.03
C LYS A 74 -18.88 6.82 -4.57
N ASN A 75 -18.02 7.10 -3.59
CA ASN A 75 -18.36 6.96 -2.16
C ASN A 75 -19.17 8.14 -1.58
N LYS A 76 -19.40 9.22 -2.34
CA LYS A 76 -20.52 10.14 -2.03
C LYS A 76 -21.90 9.55 -2.38
N CYS A 77 -21.97 8.45 -3.13
CA CYS A 77 -23.23 7.78 -3.52
C CYS A 77 -23.46 6.41 -2.86
N SER A 78 -22.64 5.98 -1.88
CA SER A 78 -22.90 4.74 -1.12
C SER A 78 -22.43 4.86 0.33
N ASN A 79 -22.86 5.93 1.00
CA ASN A 79 -23.03 5.86 2.45
C ASN A 79 -24.36 5.15 2.71
N ASN A 80 -24.32 3.82 2.78
CA ASN A 80 -25.29 2.96 3.49
C ASN A 80 -24.83 1.50 3.34
N PHE A 81 -23.92 1.07 4.21
CA PHE A 81 -23.85 -0.30 4.74
C PHE A 81 -22.77 -0.31 5.84
N LYS A 82 -23.07 0.40 6.93
CA LYS A 82 -22.61 -0.01 8.27
C LYS A 82 -23.55 -1.12 8.72
N GLU A 83 -23.03 -2.03 9.55
CA GLU A 83 -23.54 -3.39 9.82
C GLU A 83 -23.13 -4.31 8.67
N ILE A 84 -22.22 -5.27 8.84
CA ILE A 84 -22.24 -6.38 9.78
C ILE A 84 -20.80 -6.86 9.90
N ILE A 85 -20.19 -6.79 11.09
CA ILE A 85 -19.36 -7.87 11.67
C ILE A 85 -19.47 -7.71 13.20
N GLU A 86 -20.63 -8.08 13.75
CA GLU A 86 -20.64 -8.80 15.02
C GLU A 86 -20.66 -10.28 14.63
N ILE A 87 -19.53 -10.98 14.75
CA ILE A 87 -19.34 -12.35 15.31
C ILE A 87 -17.87 -12.44 15.68
#